data_AF-A0A371CXT7-F1
#
_entry.id   AF-A0A371CXT7-F1
#
_cell.length_a   1.000
_cell.length_b   1.000
_cell.length_c   1.000
_cell.angle_alpha   90.00
_cell.angle_beta   90.00
_cell.angle_gamma   90.00
#
_symmetry.space_group_name_H-M   'P 1'
#
loop_
_entity.id
_entity.type
_entity.pdbx_description
1 polymer ?
#
loop_
_entity_poly.entity_id
_entity_poly.type
_entity_poly.pdbx_seq_one_letter_code
_entity_poly.pdbx_strand_id
1 'polypeptide(L)'
;MPVIFSDLDPEQVCKCFGDIYSFMQAEWGHCWHLPDRLQLEDGITLPLCATYGIRHMLASSDKGTDRWLNNAKIIFRHHFIMGNESNEKLAELACKTVCHYAVEDRAFRHVFGLALKTLELMYDKQGARHTSETLAHARAMYELQMAAWDPSGGFLSYRDTTKAIYVLLHCIRATISGQTRLTSSQADAMLTWGRQELFRVQGWLHGLEWTGLHKGCLAIYGDAASILAFPHVASHFLVEMIINPLITLCSTPGGLALVSEELVSAVEHT
;
A
#
# COMPACT_ATOMS: atom_id res chain seq x y z
N MET A 1 4.90 23.07 12.52
CA MET A 1 5.75 21.89 12.24
C MET A 1 7.18 22.25 12.60
N PRO A 2 7.92 21.47 13.40
CA PRO A 2 9.36 21.68 13.51
C PRO A 2 9.99 21.24 12.19
N VAL A 3 10.55 22.20 11.46
CA VAL A 3 11.32 21.95 10.24
C VAL A 3 12.71 21.52 10.72
N ILE A 4 13.04 20.24 10.56
CA ILE A 4 14.31 19.69 11.05
C ILE A 4 15.52 20.32 10.31
N PHE A 5 15.28 20.95 9.15
CA PHE A 5 16.26 21.71 8.37
C PHE A 5 15.65 23.01 7.86
N SER A 6 15.26 23.94 8.75
CA SER A 6 14.64 25.23 8.36
C SER A 6 15.51 26.09 7.46
N ASP A 7 16.81 25.83 7.46
CA ASP A 7 17.82 26.70 6.87
C ASP A 7 18.40 26.15 5.56
N LEU A 8 17.95 24.95 5.14
CA LEU A 8 18.43 24.30 3.92
C LEU A 8 17.38 24.36 2.81
N ASP A 9 17.84 24.69 1.61
CA ASP A 9 17.04 24.59 0.39
C ASP A 9 16.61 23.11 0.17
N PRO A 10 15.39 22.82 -0.32
CA PRO A 10 14.93 21.45 -0.60
C PRO A 10 15.93 20.57 -1.37
N GLU A 11 16.69 21.14 -2.32
CA GLU A 11 17.72 20.39 -3.05
C GLU A 11 18.93 20.02 -2.20
N GLN A 12 19.27 20.84 -1.20
CA GLN A 12 20.35 20.58 -0.25
C GLN A 12 19.95 19.55 0.80
N VAL A 13 18.67 19.53 1.21
CA VAL A 13 18.15 18.49 2.09
C VAL A 13 18.25 17.11 1.43
N CYS A 14 17.91 17.00 0.14
CA CYS A 14 18.05 15.74 -0.61
C CYS A 14 19.51 15.28 -0.71
N LYS A 15 20.46 16.22 -0.88
CA LYS A 15 21.90 15.92 -0.81
C LYS A 15 22.30 15.44 0.57
N CYS A 16 21.84 16.07 1.66
CA CYS A 16 22.10 15.58 3.01
C CYS A 16 21.59 14.16 3.24
N PHE A 17 20.42 13.77 2.70
CA PHE A 17 19.95 12.39 2.79
C PHE A 17 20.73 11.42 1.90
N GLY A 18 21.13 11.86 0.70
CA GLY A 18 22.06 11.12 -0.15
C GLY A 18 23.40 10.89 0.52
N ASP A 19 23.94 11.91 1.18
CA ASP A 19 25.20 11.90 1.93
C ASP A 19 25.09 11.08 3.19
N ILE A 20 23.96 11.14 3.92
CA ILE A 20 23.66 10.24 5.03
C ILE A 20 23.63 8.81 4.51
N TYR A 21 22.91 8.52 3.41
CA TYR A 21 22.88 7.17 2.84
C TYR A 21 24.26 6.69 2.39
N SER A 22 25.03 7.53 1.70
CA SER A 22 26.40 7.22 1.27
C SER A 22 27.35 7.06 2.45
N PHE A 23 27.21 7.86 3.49
CA PHE A 23 27.94 7.71 4.76
C PHE A 23 27.57 6.39 5.42
N MET A 24 26.29 6.07 5.55
CA MET A 24 25.80 4.81 6.10
C MET A 24 26.32 3.61 5.31
N GLN A 25 26.38 3.73 3.98
CA GLN A 25 26.91 2.70 3.10
C GLN A 25 28.43 2.55 3.22
N ALA A 26 29.16 3.66 3.39
CA ALA A 26 30.62 3.66 3.53
C ALA A 26 31.04 3.16 4.91
N GLU A 27 30.32 3.55 5.96
CA GLU A 27 30.63 3.23 7.35
C GLU A 27 30.19 1.80 7.72
N TRP A 28 29.07 1.32 7.16
CA TRP A 28 28.45 0.05 7.56
C TRP A 28 28.23 -0.95 6.41
N GLY A 29 28.72 -0.65 5.20
CA GLY A 29 28.65 -1.53 4.03
C GLY A 29 27.31 -1.45 3.27
N HIS A 30 27.13 -2.32 2.25
CA HIS A 30 25.87 -2.34 1.49
C HIS A 30 24.66 -2.54 2.41
N CYS A 31 23.73 -1.59 2.32
CA CYS A 31 22.62 -1.32 3.24
C CYS A 31 21.64 -2.50 3.43
N TRP A 32 22.02 -3.47 4.23
CA TRP A 32 21.11 -4.55 4.64
C TRP A 32 20.95 -4.64 6.16
N HIS A 33 21.91 -4.15 6.93
CA HIS A 33 21.90 -4.23 8.40
C HIS A 33 22.51 -2.96 9.00
N LEU A 34 21.69 -2.00 9.43
CA LEU A 34 22.15 -1.12 10.52
C LEU A 34 22.42 -2.06 11.71
N PRO A 35 23.52 -1.90 12.47
CA PRO A 35 23.72 -2.71 13.65
C PRO A 35 22.51 -2.56 14.57
N ASP A 36 21.90 -3.69 14.97
CA ASP A 36 20.71 -3.76 15.85
C ASP A 36 20.81 -2.84 17.08
N ARG A 37 22.05 -2.54 17.52
CA ARG A 37 22.36 -1.57 18.59
C ARG A 37 21.73 -0.18 18.41
N LEU A 38 21.71 0.38 17.20
CA LEU A 38 21.17 1.74 16.98
C LEU A 38 19.63 1.75 16.90
N GLN A 39 19.01 0.66 16.44
CA GLN A 39 17.55 0.49 16.52
C GLN A 39 17.06 0.24 17.95
N LEU A 40 17.89 -0.40 18.79
CA LEU A 40 17.60 -0.63 20.20
C LEU A 40 17.76 0.63 21.08
N GLU A 41 18.62 1.57 20.69
CA GLU A 41 18.88 2.79 21.48
C GLU A 41 18.00 3.99 21.07
N ASP A 42 17.50 4.05 19.83
CA ASP A 42 16.68 5.19 19.35
C ASP A 42 15.55 4.77 18.39
N GLY A 43 14.55 4.08 18.94
CA GLY A 43 13.36 3.58 18.21
C GLY A 43 12.40 4.67 17.67
N ILE A 44 12.67 5.96 17.92
CA ILE A 44 11.76 7.05 17.53
C ILE A 44 12.45 8.09 16.64
N THR A 45 13.66 8.54 16.95
CA THR A 45 14.26 9.70 16.28
C THR A 45 14.68 9.37 14.84
N LEU A 46 15.26 8.20 14.60
CA LEU A 46 15.67 7.77 13.26
C LEU A 46 14.48 7.60 12.29
N PRO A 47 13.39 6.89 12.65
CA PRO A 47 12.17 6.86 11.84
C PRO A 47 11.53 8.24 11.64
N LEU A 48 11.55 9.11 12.66
CA LEU A 48 10.99 10.45 12.54
C LEU A 48 11.78 11.30 11.54
N CYS A 49 13.10 11.33 11.66
CA CYS A 49 14.01 12.01 10.72
C CYS A 49 13.90 11.45 9.30
N ALA A 50 13.80 10.12 9.16
CA ALA A 50 13.52 9.46 7.90
C ALA A 50 12.19 9.93 7.27
N THR A 51 11.14 10.08 8.08
CA THR A 51 9.84 10.55 7.55
C THR A 51 9.84 12.02 7.16
N TYR A 52 10.50 12.86 7.96
CA TYR A 52 10.70 14.27 7.60
C TYR A 52 11.56 14.39 6.34
N GLY A 53 12.58 13.54 6.20
CA GLY A 53 13.37 13.41 4.99
C GLY A 53 12.55 13.04 3.78
N ILE A 54 11.68 12.04 3.89
CA ILE A 54 10.77 11.65 2.80
C ILE A 54 9.80 12.79 2.45
N ARG A 55 9.27 13.52 3.44
CA ARG A 55 8.39 14.68 3.19
C ARG A 55 9.12 15.84 2.51
N HIS A 56 10.38 16.07 2.83
CA HIS A 56 11.22 17.03 2.11
C HIS A 56 11.59 16.53 0.71
N MET A 57 11.86 15.23 0.54
CA MET A 57 12.06 14.60 -0.76
C MET A 57 10.80 14.71 -1.64
N LEU A 58 9.59 14.67 -1.07
CA LEU A 58 8.34 14.92 -1.80
C LEU A 58 8.22 16.35 -2.35
N ALA A 59 8.99 17.30 -1.83
CA ALA A 59 9.10 18.67 -2.34
C ALA A 59 10.30 18.86 -3.29
N SER A 60 11.05 17.79 -3.59
CA SER A 60 12.23 17.84 -4.45
C SER A 60 11.89 18.03 -5.94
N SER A 61 12.78 18.71 -6.66
CA SER A 61 12.72 18.90 -8.11
C SER A 61 12.94 17.59 -8.90
N ASP A 62 13.54 16.56 -8.29
CA ASP A 62 13.75 15.22 -8.89
C ASP A 62 12.65 14.20 -8.54
N LYS A 63 11.53 14.67 -7.98
CA LYS A 63 10.32 13.87 -7.72
C LYS A 63 9.87 13.15 -9.00
N GLY A 64 9.62 11.85 -8.90
CA GLY A 64 9.24 11.01 -10.03
C GLY A 64 10.40 10.36 -10.79
N THR A 65 11.66 10.51 -10.36
CA THR A 65 12.76 9.72 -10.93
C THR A 65 12.89 8.33 -10.28
N ASP A 66 13.44 7.35 -11.01
CA ASP A 66 13.74 6.01 -10.47
C ASP A 66 14.69 6.06 -9.27
N ARG A 67 15.63 7.02 -9.28
CA ARG A 67 16.56 7.26 -8.18
C ARG A 67 15.82 7.71 -6.92
N TRP A 68 14.94 8.70 -7.06
CA TRP A 68 14.10 9.19 -5.97
C TRP A 68 13.24 8.06 -5.37
N LEU A 69 12.63 7.23 -6.23
CA LEU A 69 11.78 6.10 -5.83
C LEU A 69 12.54 5.05 -5.04
N ASN A 70 13.75 4.69 -5.50
CA ASN A 70 14.59 3.73 -4.80
C ASN A 70 15.00 4.24 -3.42
N ASN A 71 15.37 5.51 -3.30
CA ASN A 71 15.70 6.11 -2.02
C ASN A 71 14.50 6.11 -1.06
N ALA A 72 13.32 6.57 -1.52
CA ALA A 72 12.10 6.55 -0.72
C ALA A 72 11.74 5.13 -0.25
N LYS A 73 11.80 4.15 -1.16
CA LYS A 73 11.52 2.74 -0.87
C LYS A 73 12.48 2.16 0.17
N ILE A 74 13.78 2.46 0.09
CA ILE A 74 14.79 1.97 1.03
C ILE A 74 14.53 2.56 2.42
N ILE A 75 14.31 3.87 2.50
CA ILE A 75 14.04 4.56 3.76
C ILE A 75 12.76 4.01 4.42
N PHE A 76 11.67 3.88 3.65
CA PHE A 76 10.42 3.32 4.16
C PHE A 76 10.58 1.86 4.61
N ARG A 77 11.27 1.05 3.81
CA ARG A 77 11.46 -0.36 4.12
C ARG A 77 12.29 -0.54 5.39
N HIS A 78 13.32 0.27 5.57
CA HIS A 78 14.25 0.13 6.66
C HIS A 78 13.66 0.61 8.00
N HIS A 79 13.07 1.80 8.01
CA HIS A 79 12.63 2.43 9.26
C HIS A 79 11.22 2.07 9.69
N PHE A 80 10.36 1.61 8.77
CA PHE A 80 8.97 1.30 9.08
C PHE A 80 8.69 -0.19 8.89
N ILE A 81 9.03 -0.78 7.75
CA ILE A 81 8.67 -2.18 7.46
C ILE A 81 9.49 -3.19 8.27
N MET A 82 10.77 -2.91 8.55
CA MET A 82 11.67 -3.83 9.26
C MET A 82 11.97 -3.43 10.72
N GLY A 83 11.47 -2.28 11.18
CA GLY A 83 11.60 -1.87 12.58
C GLY A 83 10.65 -2.69 13.47
N ASN A 84 11.16 -3.23 14.58
CA ASN A 84 10.36 -3.97 15.56
C ASN A 84 9.50 -3.05 16.46
N GLU A 85 9.78 -1.75 16.48
CA GLU A 85 9.04 -0.75 17.25
C GLU A 85 8.54 0.35 16.32
N SER A 86 7.23 0.33 16.04
CA SER A 86 6.56 1.40 15.31
C SER A 86 5.46 1.95 16.22
N ASN A 87 5.55 3.25 16.51
CA ASN A 87 4.48 3.93 17.23
C ASN A 87 3.34 4.26 16.25
N GLU A 88 2.10 4.36 16.75
CA GLU A 88 0.92 4.63 15.90
C GLU A 88 1.05 5.93 15.09
N LYS A 89 1.79 6.93 15.59
CA LYS A 89 2.04 8.20 14.89
C LYS A 89 2.93 8.00 13.66
N LEU A 90 3.94 7.14 13.75
CA LEU A 90 4.83 6.77 12.64
C LEU A 90 4.10 5.91 11.62
N ALA A 91 3.26 4.96 12.07
CA ALA A 91 2.39 4.18 11.17
C ALA A 91 1.45 5.09 10.37
N GLU A 92 0.78 6.02 11.05
CA GLU A 92 -0.09 7.02 10.44
C GLU A 92 0.66 7.91 9.44
N LEU A 93 1.83 8.39 9.84
CA LEU A 93 2.65 9.26 9.02
C LEU A 93 3.15 8.56 7.75
N ALA A 94 3.62 7.31 7.90
CA ALA A 94 4.07 6.50 6.78
C ALA A 94 2.93 6.23 5.81
N CYS A 95 1.79 5.75 6.31
CA CYS A 95 0.59 5.46 5.53
C CYS A 95 0.12 6.69 4.72
N LYS A 96 -0.03 7.85 5.35
CA LYS A 96 -0.41 9.09 4.66
C LYS A 96 0.55 9.41 3.52
N THR A 97 1.85 9.33 3.80
CA THR A 97 2.90 9.74 2.86
C THR A 97 2.95 8.83 1.62
N VAL A 98 2.94 7.52 1.81
CA VAL A 98 2.98 6.55 0.69
C VAL A 98 1.67 6.50 -0.08
N CYS A 99 0.51 6.58 0.59
CA CYS A 99 -0.78 6.58 -0.08
C CYS A 99 -1.01 7.90 -0.84
N HIS A 100 -0.61 9.05 -0.29
CA HIS A 100 -0.65 10.32 -1.01
C HIS A 100 0.18 10.25 -2.29
N TYR A 101 1.41 9.74 -2.21
CA TYR A 101 2.26 9.62 -3.39
C TYR A 101 1.72 8.62 -4.42
N ALA A 102 1.11 7.52 -3.97
CA ALA A 102 0.42 6.58 -4.87
C ALA A 102 -0.75 7.22 -5.63
N VAL A 103 -1.38 8.25 -5.03
CA VAL A 103 -2.47 9.00 -5.65
C VAL A 103 -1.95 10.07 -6.61
N GLU A 104 -0.90 10.81 -6.25
CA GLU A 104 -0.35 11.88 -7.07
C GLU A 104 0.27 11.37 -8.38
N ASP A 105 0.93 10.21 -8.36
CA ASP A 105 1.61 9.69 -9.54
C ASP A 105 1.38 8.20 -9.77
N ARG A 106 0.34 7.92 -10.56
CA ARG A 106 -0.09 6.58 -10.93
C ARG A 106 0.93 5.82 -11.79
N ALA A 107 1.83 6.53 -12.49
CA ALA A 107 2.82 5.86 -13.34
C ALA A 107 3.77 4.98 -12.50
N PHE A 108 3.95 5.32 -11.22
CA PHE A 108 4.83 4.62 -10.30
C PHE A 108 4.15 3.50 -9.53
N ARG A 109 3.80 2.43 -10.24
CA ARG A 109 3.17 1.20 -9.71
C ARG A 109 3.86 0.57 -8.50
N HIS A 110 5.17 0.80 -8.34
CA HIS A 110 5.94 0.32 -7.18
C HIS A 110 5.53 1.00 -5.86
N VAL A 111 5.07 2.25 -5.93
CA VAL A 111 4.61 3.02 -4.77
C VAL A 111 3.31 2.44 -4.23
N PHE A 112 2.38 2.09 -5.12
CA PHE A 112 1.15 1.43 -4.73
C PHE A 112 1.44 0.14 -3.95
N GLY A 113 2.38 -0.67 -4.45
CA GLY A 113 2.83 -1.88 -3.76
C GLY A 113 3.51 -1.60 -2.41
N LEU A 114 4.23 -0.48 -2.28
CA LEU A 114 4.82 -0.07 -1.01
C LEU A 114 3.73 0.36 -0.02
N ALA A 115 2.77 1.17 -0.46
CA ALA A 115 1.65 1.62 0.35
C ALA A 115 0.80 0.46 0.89
N LEU A 116 0.51 -0.52 0.02
CA LEU A 116 -0.15 -1.76 0.40
C LEU A 116 0.59 -2.51 1.51
N LYS A 117 1.91 -2.71 1.33
CA LYS A 117 2.74 -3.40 2.33
C LYS A 117 2.80 -2.63 3.65
N THR A 118 2.84 -1.30 3.60
CA THR A 118 2.77 -0.47 4.79
C THR A 118 1.45 -0.68 5.53
N LEU A 119 0.31 -0.73 4.82
CA LEU A 119 -1.00 -1.01 5.43
C LEU A 119 -1.02 -2.39 6.12
N GLU A 120 -0.63 -3.45 5.39
CA GLU A 120 -0.61 -4.82 5.92
C GLU A 120 0.30 -4.94 7.15
N LEU A 121 1.51 -4.39 7.10
CA LEU A 121 2.48 -4.56 8.19
C LEU A 121 2.10 -3.74 9.43
N MET A 122 1.77 -2.47 9.24
CA MET A 122 1.53 -1.54 10.35
C MET A 122 0.21 -1.80 11.05
N TYR A 123 -0.84 -2.05 10.27
CA TYR A 123 -2.20 -2.12 10.81
C TYR A 123 -2.65 -3.56 11.04
N ASP A 124 -2.29 -4.51 10.16
CA ASP A 124 -2.73 -5.89 10.33
C ASP A 124 -1.79 -6.71 11.22
N LYS A 125 -0.47 -6.57 11.03
CA LYS A 125 0.51 -7.37 11.81
C LYS A 125 0.91 -6.69 13.12
N GLN A 126 1.17 -5.38 13.10
CA GLN A 126 1.59 -4.63 14.29
C GLN A 126 0.40 -4.06 15.09
N GLY A 127 -0.82 -4.08 14.54
CA GLY A 127 -2.04 -3.68 15.25
C GLY A 127 -2.17 -2.19 15.50
N ALA A 128 -1.51 -1.34 14.69
CA ALA A 128 -1.73 0.10 14.74
C ALA A 128 -3.21 0.43 14.47
N ARG A 129 -3.70 1.54 15.04
CA ARG A 129 -5.08 1.97 14.83
C ARG A 129 -5.18 3.03 13.76
N HIS A 130 -6.10 2.83 12.83
CA HIS A 130 -6.38 3.79 11.78
C HIS A 130 -7.01 5.07 12.31
N THR A 131 -6.64 6.20 11.72
CA THR A 131 -7.37 7.48 11.86
C THR A 131 -8.22 7.73 10.61
N SER A 132 -9.17 8.67 10.70
CA SER A 132 -9.98 9.11 9.56
C SER A 132 -9.12 9.52 8.36
N GLU A 133 -8.01 10.21 8.62
CA GLU A 133 -7.09 10.64 7.57
C GLU A 133 -6.38 9.46 6.90
N THR A 134 -5.94 8.45 7.66
CA THR A 134 -5.28 7.27 7.06
C THR A 134 -6.23 6.49 6.14
N LEU A 135 -7.48 6.31 6.55
CA LEU A 135 -8.49 5.64 5.73
C LEU A 135 -8.91 6.49 4.53
N ALA A 136 -8.96 7.83 4.66
CA ALA A 136 -9.23 8.71 3.53
C ALA A 136 -8.15 8.57 2.43
N HIS A 137 -6.87 8.46 2.80
CA HIS A 137 -5.79 8.24 1.85
C HIS A 137 -5.84 6.84 1.22
N ALA A 138 -6.11 5.81 2.01
CA ALA A 138 -6.29 4.45 1.50
C ALA A 138 -7.49 4.36 0.53
N ARG A 139 -8.60 5.01 0.87
CA ARG A 139 -9.78 5.17 0.02
C ARG A 139 -9.45 5.89 -1.29
N ALA A 140 -8.77 7.03 -1.24
CA ALA A 140 -8.38 7.77 -2.45
C ALA A 140 -7.50 6.92 -3.38
N MET A 141 -6.59 6.13 -2.80
CA MET A 141 -5.73 5.20 -3.54
C MET A 141 -6.55 4.09 -4.24
N TYR A 142 -7.56 3.54 -3.56
CA TYR A 142 -8.52 2.59 -4.17
C TYR A 142 -9.30 3.23 -5.31
N GLU A 143 -9.94 4.38 -5.05
CA GLU A 143 -10.83 5.05 -6.00
C GLU A 143 -10.09 5.42 -7.29
N LEU A 144 -8.85 5.93 -7.17
CA LEU A 144 -8.02 6.25 -8.33
C LEU A 144 -7.72 5.01 -9.18
N GLN A 145 -7.34 3.89 -8.54
CA GLN A 145 -6.99 2.68 -9.28
C GLN A 145 -8.21 2.04 -9.94
N MET A 146 -9.36 2.03 -9.27
CA MET A 146 -10.61 1.49 -9.82
C MET A 146 -11.20 2.37 -10.92
N ALA A 147 -11.10 3.70 -10.80
CA ALA A 147 -11.53 4.64 -11.85
C ALA A 147 -10.74 4.46 -13.14
N ALA A 148 -9.49 4.02 -13.02
CA ALA A 148 -8.57 3.91 -14.12
C ALA A 148 -8.33 2.46 -14.55
N TRP A 149 -9.21 1.54 -14.12
CA TRP A 149 -9.25 0.16 -14.59
C TRP A 149 -9.41 0.11 -16.10
N ASP A 150 -8.48 -0.57 -16.75
CA ASP A 150 -8.52 -0.85 -18.18
C ASP A 150 -8.15 -2.32 -18.40
N PRO A 151 -9.07 -3.15 -18.94
CA PRO A 151 -8.80 -4.55 -19.23
C PRO A 151 -7.72 -4.74 -20.32
N SER A 152 -7.46 -3.73 -21.16
CA SER A 152 -6.40 -3.78 -22.18
C SER A 152 -4.99 -3.84 -21.58
N GLY A 153 -4.82 -3.37 -20.33
CA GLY A 153 -3.55 -3.37 -19.61
C GLY A 153 -3.10 -4.75 -19.12
N GLY A 154 -3.85 -5.81 -19.42
CA GLY A 154 -3.49 -7.21 -19.14
C GLY A 154 -3.23 -7.47 -17.65
N PHE A 155 -2.25 -8.32 -17.36
CA PHE A 155 -1.95 -8.72 -15.98
C PHE A 155 -1.50 -7.61 -15.07
N LEU A 156 -0.80 -6.59 -15.58
CA LEU A 156 -0.37 -5.49 -14.72
C LEU A 156 -1.58 -4.71 -14.21
N SER A 157 -2.56 -4.46 -15.07
CA SER A 157 -3.84 -3.85 -14.69
C SER A 157 -4.59 -4.73 -13.69
N TYR A 158 -4.66 -6.04 -13.93
CA TYR A 158 -5.30 -7.01 -13.01
C TYR A 158 -4.66 -7.01 -11.64
N ARG A 159 -3.33 -7.18 -11.59
CA ARG A 159 -2.54 -7.19 -10.36
C ARG A 159 -2.73 -5.91 -9.55
N ASP A 160 -2.74 -4.76 -10.22
CA ASP A 160 -2.87 -3.48 -9.52
C ASP A 160 -4.32 -3.28 -9.02
N THR A 161 -5.31 -3.83 -9.74
CA THR A 161 -6.73 -3.81 -9.34
C THR A 161 -7.04 -4.75 -8.18
N THR A 162 -6.50 -5.98 -8.18
CA THR A 162 -6.67 -6.90 -7.04
C THR A 162 -6.06 -6.32 -5.76
N LYS A 163 -4.91 -5.65 -5.85
CA LYS A 163 -4.32 -4.91 -4.73
C LYS A 163 -5.19 -3.74 -4.26
N ALA A 164 -5.89 -3.05 -5.16
CA ALA A 164 -6.85 -2.02 -4.75
C ALA A 164 -8.01 -2.67 -3.99
N ILE A 165 -8.56 -3.79 -4.48
CA ILE A 165 -9.64 -4.52 -3.81
C ILE A 165 -9.21 -4.96 -2.40
N TYR A 166 -7.96 -5.40 -2.21
CA TYR A 166 -7.43 -5.65 -0.87
C TYR A 166 -7.55 -4.41 0.04
N VAL A 167 -7.18 -3.23 -0.46
CA VAL A 167 -7.23 -1.97 0.32
C VAL A 167 -8.65 -1.64 0.74
N LEU A 168 -9.63 -1.84 -0.14
CA LEU A 168 -11.05 -1.71 0.19
C LEU A 168 -11.43 -2.65 1.34
N LEU A 169 -11.14 -3.95 1.20
CA LEU A 169 -11.48 -4.98 2.19
C LEU A 169 -10.80 -4.70 3.54
N HIS A 170 -9.55 -4.26 3.50
CA HIS A 170 -8.80 -3.84 4.68
C HIS A 170 -9.48 -2.64 5.37
N CYS A 171 -9.88 -1.60 4.63
CA CYS A 171 -10.57 -0.43 5.21
C CYS A 171 -11.90 -0.81 5.88
N ILE A 172 -12.69 -1.67 5.23
CA ILE A 172 -13.96 -2.16 5.77
C ILE A 172 -13.70 -2.96 7.06
N ARG A 173 -12.77 -3.92 7.00
CA ARG A 173 -12.43 -4.76 8.15
C ARG A 173 -11.94 -3.92 9.33
N ALA A 174 -11.02 -2.99 9.11
CA ALA A 174 -10.50 -2.10 10.15
C ALA A 174 -11.61 -1.27 10.81
N THR A 175 -12.60 -0.85 10.01
CA THR A 175 -13.75 -0.08 10.49
C THR A 175 -14.66 -0.91 11.39
N ILE A 176 -15.02 -2.14 10.99
CA ILE A 176 -15.89 -3.00 11.80
C ILE A 176 -15.20 -3.62 13.02
N SER A 177 -13.89 -3.86 12.95
CA SER A 177 -13.14 -4.51 14.04
C SER A 177 -12.93 -3.58 15.24
N GLY A 178 -13.32 -2.31 15.14
CA GLY A 178 -13.04 -1.30 16.15
C GLY A 178 -11.55 -0.92 16.24
N GLN A 179 -10.72 -1.35 15.29
CA GLN A 179 -9.30 -0.99 15.19
C GLN A 179 -9.09 0.41 14.61
N THR A 180 -10.13 1.24 14.61
CA THR A 180 -10.07 2.61 14.11
C THR A 180 -10.41 3.61 15.21
N ARG A 181 -9.89 4.83 15.08
CA ARG A 181 -10.20 5.99 15.92
C ARG A 181 -11.26 6.87 15.25
N LEU A 182 -12.26 6.23 14.65
CA LEU A 182 -13.34 6.94 13.97
C LEU A 182 -14.43 7.31 14.96
N THR A 183 -15.05 8.46 14.71
CA THR A 183 -16.37 8.76 15.27
C THR A 183 -17.43 7.87 14.63
N SER A 184 -18.57 7.67 15.29
CA SER A 184 -19.66 6.82 14.75
C SER A 184 -20.09 7.24 13.34
N SER A 185 -20.24 8.55 13.09
CA SER A 185 -20.61 9.06 11.78
C SER A 185 -19.55 8.79 10.70
N GLN A 186 -18.26 8.84 11.04
CA GLN A 186 -17.18 8.52 10.11
C GLN A 186 -17.11 7.01 9.81
N ALA A 187 -17.34 6.17 10.82
CA ALA A 187 -17.42 4.72 10.65
C ALA A 187 -18.59 4.35 9.74
N ASP A 188 -19.78 4.92 10.00
CA ASP A 188 -20.97 4.68 9.18
C ASP A 188 -20.75 5.12 7.72
N ALA A 189 -20.12 6.28 7.50
CA ALA A 189 -19.79 6.76 6.15
C ALA A 189 -18.81 5.82 5.43
N MET A 190 -17.79 5.32 6.14
CA MET A 190 -16.80 4.38 5.58
C MET A 190 -17.43 3.03 5.24
N LEU A 191 -18.31 2.50 6.09
CA LEU A 191 -19.02 1.26 5.82
C LEU A 191 -20.03 1.42 4.67
N THR A 192 -20.71 2.56 4.60
CA THR A 192 -21.63 2.87 3.49
C THR A 192 -20.88 2.91 2.16
N TRP A 193 -19.75 3.62 2.10
CA TRP A 193 -18.86 3.61 0.95
C TRP A 193 -18.37 2.19 0.62
N GLY A 194 -17.93 1.44 1.63
CA GLY A 194 -17.44 0.08 1.47
C GLY A 194 -18.46 -0.85 0.83
N ARG A 195 -19.73 -0.79 1.25
CA ARG A 195 -20.82 -1.59 0.67
C ARG A 195 -21.06 -1.24 -0.80
N GLN A 196 -21.03 0.04 -1.17
CA GLN A 196 -21.21 0.48 -2.55
C GLN A 196 -20.08 -0.06 -3.45
N GLU A 197 -18.83 0.02 -2.97
CA GLU A 197 -17.68 -0.45 -3.74
C GLU A 197 -17.58 -1.98 -3.77
N LEU A 198 -18.05 -2.71 -2.74
CA LEU A 198 -18.17 -4.17 -2.81
C LEU A 198 -19.11 -4.63 -3.93
N PHE A 199 -20.21 -3.91 -4.16
CA PHE A 199 -21.09 -4.18 -5.30
C PHE A 199 -20.38 -3.94 -6.64
N ARG A 200 -19.52 -2.92 -6.72
CA ARG A 200 -18.68 -2.69 -7.90
C ARG A 200 -17.65 -3.80 -8.10
N VAL A 201 -17.06 -4.31 -7.03
CA VAL A 201 -16.14 -5.46 -7.07
C VAL A 201 -16.85 -6.72 -7.56
N GLN A 202 -18.07 -6.97 -7.11
CA GLN A 202 -18.90 -8.07 -7.63
C GLN A 202 -19.07 -7.94 -9.15
N GLY A 203 -19.43 -6.75 -9.66
CA GLY A 203 -19.54 -6.51 -11.10
C GLY A 203 -18.22 -6.72 -11.85
N TRP A 204 -17.09 -6.32 -11.24
CA TRP A 204 -15.76 -6.53 -11.80
C TRP A 204 -15.40 -8.04 -11.89
N LEU A 205 -15.70 -8.83 -10.86
CA LEU A 205 -15.47 -10.28 -10.86
C LEU A 205 -16.29 -10.99 -11.95
N HIS A 206 -17.59 -10.63 -12.09
CA HIS A 206 -18.42 -11.19 -13.15
C HIS A 206 -17.94 -10.85 -14.56
N GLY A 207 -17.35 -9.66 -14.74
CA GLY A 207 -16.79 -9.22 -16.02
C GLY A 207 -15.35 -9.69 -16.28
N LEU A 208 -14.78 -10.52 -15.41
CA LEU A 208 -13.39 -10.93 -15.50
C LEU A 208 -13.21 -12.01 -16.59
N GLU A 209 -12.84 -11.60 -17.80
CA GLU A 209 -12.47 -12.53 -18.87
C GLU A 209 -11.00 -12.95 -18.79
N TRP A 210 -10.75 -14.17 -18.28
CA TRP A 210 -9.40 -14.76 -18.20
C TRP A 210 -8.67 -14.81 -19.55
N THR A 211 -9.41 -14.94 -20.65
CA THR A 211 -8.86 -15.01 -22.00
C THR A 211 -8.23 -13.68 -22.44
N GLY A 212 -8.78 -12.54 -22.03
CA GLY A 212 -8.24 -11.20 -22.30
C GLY A 212 -6.97 -10.91 -21.49
N LEU A 213 -6.98 -11.33 -20.22
CA LEU A 213 -5.83 -11.23 -19.31
C LEU A 213 -4.62 -12.02 -19.82
N HIS A 214 -4.85 -13.24 -20.29
CA HIS A 214 -3.83 -14.10 -20.89
C HIS A 214 -3.18 -13.44 -22.12
N LYS A 215 -3.96 -12.85 -23.04
CA LYS A 215 -3.44 -12.15 -24.23
C LYS A 215 -2.55 -10.95 -23.87
N GLY A 216 -2.94 -10.15 -22.88
CA GLY A 216 -2.12 -9.02 -22.42
C GLY A 216 -0.78 -9.46 -21.80
N CYS A 217 -0.70 -10.65 -21.21
CA CYS A 217 0.55 -11.22 -20.70
C CYS A 217 1.47 -11.73 -21.80
N LEU A 218 0.88 -12.41 -22.80
CA LEU A 218 1.59 -12.92 -23.96
C LEU A 218 2.32 -11.81 -24.71
N ALA A 219 1.72 -10.61 -24.78
CA ALA A 219 2.32 -9.45 -25.40
C ALA A 219 3.54 -8.87 -24.63
N ILE A 220 3.63 -9.10 -23.31
CA ILE A 220 4.67 -8.49 -22.45
C ILE A 220 5.85 -9.45 -22.21
N TYR A 221 5.59 -10.75 -22.03
CA TYR A 221 6.61 -11.68 -21.52
C TYR A 221 7.29 -12.57 -22.56
N GLY A 222 6.70 -12.81 -23.74
CA GLY A 222 7.35 -13.53 -24.86
C GLY A 222 7.81 -14.98 -24.60
N ASP A 223 7.71 -15.48 -23.37
CA ASP A 223 8.23 -16.77 -22.91
C ASP A 223 7.10 -17.80 -22.67
N ALA A 224 7.24 -18.98 -23.27
CA ALA A 224 6.25 -20.06 -23.21
C ALA A 224 6.07 -20.67 -21.81
N ALA A 225 7.09 -20.64 -20.94
CA ALA A 225 6.97 -21.15 -19.58
C ALA A 225 6.09 -20.23 -18.71
N SER A 226 6.19 -18.92 -18.93
CA SER A 226 5.37 -17.90 -18.27
C SER A 226 3.87 -18.01 -18.63
N ILE A 227 3.55 -18.56 -19.81
CA ILE A 227 2.17 -18.85 -20.27
C ILE A 227 1.53 -19.94 -19.41
N LEU A 228 2.26 -21.04 -19.19
CA LEU A 228 1.78 -22.19 -18.44
C LEU A 228 1.61 -21.87 -16.94
N ALA A 229 2.46 -20.99 -16.40
CA ALA A 229 2.37 -20.55 -15.01
C ALA A 229 1.31 -19.45 -14.77
N PHE A 230 0.81 -18.80 -15.83
CA PHE A 230 -0.07 -17.63 -15.70
C PHE A 230 -1.33 -17.88 -14.87
N PRO A 231 -2.10 -18.98 -15.07
CA PRO A 231 -3.26 -19.26 -14.24
C PRO A 231 -2.89 -19.35 -12.76
N HIS A 232 -1.78 -20.01 -12.43
CA HIS A 232 -1.32 -20.14 -11.04
C HIS A 232 -0.94 -18.79 -10.43
N VAL A 233 -0.26 -17.92 -11.18
CA VAL A 233 0.09 -16.56 -10.73
C VAL A 233 -1.17 -15.71 -10.54
N ALA A 234 -2.09 -15.76 -11.49
CA ALA A 234 -3.32 -14.99 -11.44
C ALA A 234 -4.23 -15.44 -10.28
N SER A 235 -4.38 -16.75 -10.07
CA SER A 235 -5.08 -17.34 -8.93
C SER A 235 -4.40 -16.99 -7.61
N HIS A 236 -3.06 -16.94 -7.55
CA HIS A 236 -2.35 -16.52 -6.34
C HIS A 236 -2.75 -15.10 -5.92
N PHE A 237 -2.79 -14.14 -6.86
CA PHE A 237 -3.27 -12.78 -6.56
C PHE A 237 -4.74 -12.74 -6.16
N LEU A 238 -5.60 -13.55 -6.80
CA LEU A 238 -7.02 -13.64 -6.43
C LEU A 238 -7.17 -14.12 -4.98
N VAL A 239 -6.45 -15.19 -4.64
CA VAL A 239 -6.48 -15.79 -3.30
C VAL A 239 -5.93 -14.82 -2.25
N GLU A 240 -4.73 -14.27 -2.48
CA GLU A 240 -4.04 -13.43 -1.51
C GLU A 240 -4.73 -12.08 -1.30
N MET A 241 -5.23 -11.46 -2.38
CA MET A 241 -5.73 -10.08 -2.33
C MET A 241 -7.25 -9.97 -2.19
N ILE A 242 -8.01 -11.03 -2.49
CA ILE A 242 -9.48 -10.99 -2.47
C ILE A 242 -10.06 -12.09 -1.58
N ILE A 243 -9.78 -13.36 -1.86
CA ILE A 243 -10.44 -14.48 -1.16
C ILE A 243 -10.06 -14.52 0.32
N ASN A 244 -8.75 -14.53 0.64
CA ASN A 244 -8.29 -14.57 2.03
C ASN A 244 -8.77 -13.34 2.83
N PRO A 245 -8.69 -12.10 2.31
CA PRO A 245 -9.27 -10.94 2.97
C PRO A 245 -10.79 -11.01 3.15
N LEU A 246 -11.55 -11.54 2.18
CA LEU A 246 -12.99 -11.75 2.31
C LEU A 246 -13.33 -12.77 3.41
N ILE A 247 -12.63 -13.90 3.47
CA ILE A 247 -12.79 -14.89 4.54
C ILE A 247 -12.53 -14.25 5.90
N THR A 248 -11.47 -13.44 5.99
CA THR A 248 -11.11 -12.72 7.21
C THR A 248 -12.19 -11.69 7.60
N LEU A 249 -12.73 -10.98 6.61
CA LEU A 249 -13.83 -10.03 6.81
C LEU A 249 -15.07 -10.74 7.34
N CYS A 250 -15.49 -11.85 6.71
CA CYS A 250 -16.64 -12.65 7.14
C CYS A 250 -16.48 -13.21 8.55
N SER A 251 -15.24 -13.52 8.96
CA SER A 251 -14.90 -14.03 10.28
C SER A 251 -14.84 -12.93 11.36
N THR A 252 -14.85 -11.65 10.96
CA THR A 252 -14.86 -10.52 11.88
C THR A 252 -16.29 -10.24 12.36
N PRO A 253 -16.54 -9.93 13.64
CA PRO A 253 -17.88 -9.61 14.14
C PRO A 253 -18.57 -8.52 13.31
N GLY A 254 -19.78 -8.79 12.83
CA GLY A 254 -20.54 -7.89 11.96
C GLY A 254 -20.10 -7.86 10.49
N GLY A 255 -19.00 -8.53 10.13
CA GLY A 255 -18.46 -8.56 8.78
C GLY A 255 -19.25 -9.43 7.80
N LEU A 256 -19.82 -10.55 8.27
CA LEU A 256 -20.68 -11.42 7.45
C LEU A 256 -21.87 -10.65 6.85
N ALA A 257 -22.45 -9.70 7.60
CA ALA A 257 -23.58 -8.89 7.14
C ALA A 257 -23.21 -7.84 6.07
N LEU A 258 -21.91 -7.67 5.79
CA LEU A 258 -21.40 -6.75 4.76
C LEU A 258 -21.08 -7.45 3.44
N VAL A 259 -21.01 -8.79 3.43
CA VAL A 259 -20.71 -9.59 2.25
C VAL A 259 -22.01 -10.17 1.72
N SER A 260 -22.37 -9.83 0.48
CA SER A 260 -23.58 -10.35 -0.16
C SER A 260 -23.36 -11.79 -0.66
N GLU A 261 -24.43 -12.58 -0.71
CA GLU A 261 -24.37 -13.94 -1.29
C GLU A 261 -23.93 -13.91 -2.75
N GLU A 262 -24.30 -12.85 -3.49
CA GLU A 262 -23.90 -12.69 -4.88
C GLU A 262 -22.41 -12.38 -5.03
N LEU A 263 -21.77 -11.72 -4.06
CA LEU A 263 -20.32 -11.53 -4.06
C LEU A 263 -19.60 -12.85 -3.78
N VAL A 264 -20.11 -13.68 -2.87
CA VAL A 264 -19.60 -15.04 -2.62
C VAL A 264 -19.72 -15.87 -3.88
N SER A 265 -20.90 -15.88 -4.51
CA SER A 265 -21.14 -16.58 -5.76
C SER A 265 -20.21 -16.09 -6.88
N ALA A 266 -20.00 -14.77 -7.01
CA ALA A 266 -19.06 -14.22 -8.00
C ALA A 266 -17.65 -14.79 -7.81
N VAL A 267 -17.16 -14.84 -6.58
CA VAL A 267 -15.82 -15.37 -6.25
C VAL A 267 -15.72 -16.87 -6.53
N GLU A 268 -16.75 -17.65 -6.22
CA GLU A 268 -16.78 -19.10 -6.47
C GLU A 268 -16.77 -19.46 -7.96
N HIS A 269 -17.30 -18.57 -8.81
CA HIS A 269 -17.42 -18.79 -10.25
C HIS A 269 -16.35 -18.06 -11.08
N THR A 270 -15.42 -17.34 -10.43
CA THR A 270 -14.27 -16.67 -11.07
C THR A 270 -13.09 -17.63 -11.19
#